data_AF-A0A2N0VX57-F1
#
_entry.id   AF-A0A2N0VX57-F1
#
_cell.length_a   1.000
_cell.length_b   1.000
_cell.length_c   1.000
_cell.angle_alpha   90.00
_cell.angle_beta   90.00
_cell.angle_gamma   90.00
#
_symmetry.space_group_name_H-M   'P 1'
#
loop_
_entity.id
_entity.type
_entity.pdbx_description
1 polymer ?
#
loop_
_entity_poly.entity_id
_entity_poly.type
_entity_poly.pdbx_seq_one_letter_code
_entity_poly.pdbx_strand_id
1 'polypeptide(L)'
;MGRLSKALLISLLYTAIVIALDVIAIYYFKLNAPITVIATTFLVLLILAFEYVDATRRSERNFAERRKKEAQGSAFSLMWDALDSDAKQRFYQQVGEDGESSELKSRYQLLQNEIRHWEKEIERIR
;
A
#
# COMPACT_ATOMS: atom_id res chain seq x y z
N MET A 1 20.20 -7.55 -11.12
CA MET A 1 19.91 -7.27 -12.55
C MET A 1 18.62 -7.91 -13.12
N GLY A 2 17.78 -8.61 -12.33
CA GLY A 2 16.62 -9.34 -12.89
C GLY A 2 15.27 -8.61 -12.98
N ARG A 3 15.08 -7.46 -12.30
CA ARG A 3 13.79 -6.73 -12.29
C ARG A 3 13.67 -5.69 -13.41
N LEU A 4 14.74 -4.96 -13.69
CA LEU A 4 14.77 -3.93 -14.74
C LEU A 4 14.64 -4.53 -16.15
N SER A 5 15.28 -5.66 -16.46
CA SER A 5 15.14 -6.28 -17.78
C SER A 5 13.75 -6.85 -18.05
N LYS A 6 13.07 -7.36 -17.01
CA LYS A 6 11.68 -7.83 -17.12
C LYS A 6 10.71 -6.68 -17.39
N ALA A 7 10.88 -5.54 -16.73
CA ALA A 7 10.07 -4.36 -16.97
C ALA A 7 10.25 -3.83 -18.41
N LEU A 8 11.49 -3.80 -18.90
CA LEU A 8 11.79 -3.39 -20.27
C LEU A 8 11.19 -4.34 -21.32
N LEU A 9 11.25 -5.66 -21.09
CA LEU A 9 10.64 -6.65 -21.98
C LEU A 9 9.12 -6.53 -22.03
N ILE A 10 8.46 -6.35 -20.88
CA ILE A 10 7.01 -6.16 -20.81
C ILE A 10 6.60 -4.88 -21.54
N SER A 11 7.33 -3.78 -21.32
CA SER A 11 7.09 -2.52 -22.01
C SER A 11 7.23 -2.69 -23.53
N LEU A 12 8.30 -3.34 -24.01
CA LEU A 12 8.56 -3.52 -25.43
C LEU A 12 7.51 -4.39 -26.12
N LEU A 13 7.07 -5.47 -25.47
CA LEU A 13 5.97 -6.31 -25.94
C LEU A 13 4.66 -5.52 -26.05
N TYR A 14 4.36 -4.71 -25.04
CA TYR A 14 3.15 -3.89 -25.04
C TYR A 14 3.15 -2.86 -26.17
N THR A 15 4.28 -2.18 -26.38
CA THR A 15 4.44 -1.22 -27.49
C THR A 15 4.27 -1.90 -28.85
N ALA A 16 4.84 -3.10 -29.04
CA ALA A 16 4.70 -3.85 -30.28
C ALA A 16 3.24 -4.24 -30.57
N ILE A 17 2.48 -4.65 -29.55
CA ILE A 17 1.05 -5.00 -29.68
C ILE A 17 0.23 -3.77 -30.09
N VAL A 18 0.45 -2.61 -29.44
CA VAL A 18 -0.28 -1.37 -29.76
C VAL A 18 -0.01 -0.94 -31.20
N ILE A 19 1.25 -0.98 -31.65
CA ILE A 19 1.60 -0.64 -33.04
C ILE A 19 0.92 -1.60 -34.03
N ALA A 20 0.90 -2.91 -33.74
CA ALA A 20 0.25 -3.88 -34.61
C ALA A 20 -1.26 -3.64 -34.72
N LEU A 21 -1.92 -3.31 -33.61
CA LEU A 21 -3.34 -2.96 -33.58
C LEU A 21 -3.62 -1.68 -34.38
N ASP A 22 -2.77 -0.66 -34.27
CA ASP A 22 -2.91 0.58 -35.03
C ASP A 22 -2.77 0.35 -36.53
N VAL A 23 -1.80 -0.47 -36.95
CA VAL A 23 -1.62 -0.85 -38.37
C VAL A 23 -2.86 -1.58 -38.89
N ILE A 24 -3.41 -2.54 -38.13
CA ILE A 24 -4.65 -3.25 -38.50
C ILE A 24 -5.82 -2.27 -38.60
N ALA A 25 -5.96 -1.37 -37.64
CA ALA A 25 -7.05 -0.40 -37.57
C ALA A 25 -7.02 0.57 -38.77
N ILE A 26 -5.84 1.07 -39.12
CA ILE A 26 -5.65 1.97 -40.26
C ILE A 26 -5.88 1.22 -41.57
N TYR A 27 -5.35 0.00 -41.72
CA TYR A 27 -5.41 -0.75 -42.98
C TYR A 27 -6.81 -1.30 -43.28
N TYR A 28 -7.46 -1.94 -42.30
CA TYR A 28 -8.76 -2.60 -42.51
C TYR A 28 -9.95 -1.66 -42.38
N PHE A 29 -9.91 -0.73 -41.42
CA PHE A 29 -11.03 0.20 -41.18
C PHE A 29 -10.84 1.56 -41.86
N LYS A 30 -9.74 1.74 -42.60
CA LYS A 30 -9.39 2.99 -43.30
C LYS A 30 -9.46 4.21 -42.38
N LEU A 31 -9.12 4.02 -41.10
CA LEU A 31 -9.10 5.12 -40.14
C LEU A 31 -8.00 6.11 -40.50
N ASN A 32 -8.23 7.37 -40.17
CA ASN A 32 -7.24 8.42 -40.39
C ASN A 32 -6.04 8.19 -39.47
N ALA A 33 -4.90 7.79 -40.04
CA ALA A 33 -3.67 7.43 -39.32
C ALA A 33 -3.28 8.40 -38.18
N PRO A 34 -3.19 9.73 -38.38
CA PRO A 34 -2.91 10.66 -37.29
C PRO A 34 -3.94 10.61 -36.16
N ILE A 35 -5.23 10.47 -36.47
CA ILE A 35 -6.29 10.41 -35.45
C ILE A 35 -6.18 9.11 -34.66
N THR A 36 -5.93 7.99 -35.33
CA THR A 36 -5.73 6.69 -34.68
C THR A 36 -4.57 6.73 -33.70
N VAL A 37 -3.40 7.22 -34.12
CA VAL A 37 -2.21 7.33 -33.26
C VAL A 37 -2.45 8.24 -32.06
N ILE A 38 -3.15 9.37 -32.24
CA ILE A 38 -3.48 10.27 -31.12
C ILE A 38 -4.43 9.58 -30.14
N ALA A 39 -5.47 8.91 -30.64
CA ALA A 39 -6.44 8.22 -29.80
C ALA A 39 -5.81 7.05 -29.02
N THR A 40 -4.95 6.27 -29.67
CA THR A 40 -4.29 5.12 -29.02
C THR A 40 -3.26 5.58 -28.00
N THR A 41 -2.48 6.61 -28.30
CA THR A 41 -1.57 7.22 -27.33
C THR A 41 -2.33 7.76 -26.11
N PHE A 42 -3.46 8.44 -26.34
CA PHE A 42 -4.31 8.95 -25.26
C PHE A 42 -4.86 7.83 -24.37
N LEU A 43 -5.34 6.74 -24.96
CA LEU A 43 -5.84 5.57 -24.22
C LEU A 43 -4.73 4.90 -23.40
N VAL A 44 -3.54 4.72 -23.98
CA VAL A 44 -2.39 4.15 -23.26
C VAL A 44 -2.01 5.03 -22.06
N LEU A 45 -2.01 6.36 -22.21
CA LEU A 45 -1.74 7.29 -21.11
C LEU A 45 -2.80 7.19 -19.99
N LEU A 46 -4.08 7.04 -20.34
CA LEU A 46 -5.14 6.86 -19.35
C LEU A 46 -5.01 5.54 -18.58
N ILE A 47 -4.68 4.44 -19.28
CA ILE A 47 -4.46 3.13 -18.66
C ILE A 47 -3.27 3.21 -17.70
N LEU A 48 -2.16 3.81 -18.12
CA LEU A 48 -0.99 4.01 -17.26
C LEU A 48 -1.30 4.87 -16.04
N ALA A 49 -2.08 5.94 -16.20
CA ALA A 49 -2.50 6.77 -15.07
C ALA A 49 -3.36 5.99 -14.08
N PHE A 50 -4.27 5.13 -14.57
CA PHE A 50 -5.11 4.29 -13.71
C PHE A 50 -4.28 3.24 -12.96
N GLU A 51 -3.38 2.55 -13.66
CA GLU A 51 -2.46 1.59 -13.04
C GLU A 51 -1.54 2.25 -12.01
N TYR A 52 -1.06 3.46 -12.29
CA TYR A 52 -0.26 4.23 -11.34
C TYR A 52 -1.05 4.54 -10.08
N VAL A 53 -2.29 5.03 -10.20
CA VAL A 53 -3.16 5.31 -9.04
C VAL A 53 -3.53 4.05 -8.26
N ASP A 54 -3.77 2.93 -8.94
CA ASP A 54 -4.03 1.64 -8.26
C ASP A 54 -2.76 1.14 -7.54
N ALA A 55 -1.60 1.27 -8.16
CA ALA A 55 -0.31 0.91 -7.57
C ALA A 55 0.02 1.79 -6.36
N THR A 56 -0.25 3.09 -6.41
CA THR A 56 -0.04 3.99 -5.25
C THR A 56 -0.97 3.62 -4.12
N ARG A 57 -2.28 3.44 -4.37
CA ARG A 57 -3.23 2.98 -3.34
C ARG A 57 -2.83 1.66 -2.70
N ARG A 58 -2.38 0.68 -3.52
CA ARG A 58 -1.87 -0.60 -3.02
C ARG A 58 -0.60 -0.43 -2.19
N SER A 59 0.29 0.49 -2.58
CA SER A 59 1.52 0.78 -1.83
C SER A 59 1.24 1.46 -0.49
N GLU A 60 0.33 2.44 -0.45
CA GLU A 60 -0.09 3.16 0.75
C GLU A 60 -0.75 2.20 1.74
N ARG A 61 -1.65 1.34 1.25
CA ARG A 61 -2.25 0.29 2.07
C ARG A 61 -1.22 -0.67 2.64
N ASN A 62 -0.30 -1.16 1.82
CA ASN A 62 0.76 -2.06 2.29
C ASN A 62 1.67 -1.40 3.32
N PHE A 63 1.94 -0.10 3.18
CA PHE A 63 2.71 0.67 4.15
C PHE A 63 1.94 0.80 5.48
N ALA A 64 0.66 1.18 5.43
CA ALA A 64 -0.19 1.27 6.61
C ALA A 64 -0.34 -0.08 7.33
N GLU A 65 -0.51 -1.17 6.59
CA GLU A 65 -0.56 -2.53 7.16
C GLU A 65 0.75 -2.94 7.83
N ARG A 66 1.91 -2.56 7.27
CA ARG A 66 3.22 -2.81 7.89
C ARG A 66 3.38 -2.03 9.19
N ARG A 67 3.07 -0.72 9.17
CA ARG A 67 3.15 0.13 10.37
C ARG A 67 2.23 -0.34 11.48
N LYS A 68 1.01 -0.77 11.15
CA LYS A 68 0.10 -1.41 12.11
C LYS A 68 0.73 -2.65 12.75
N LYS A 69 1.35 -3.54 11.95
CA LYS A 69 2.01 -4.76 12.46
C LYS A 69 3.22 -4.45 13.33
N GLU A 70 4.01 -3.44 12.98
CA GLU A 70 5.15 -2.99 13.80
C GLU A 70 4.67 -2.48 15.16
N ALA A 71 3.65 -1.64 15.20
CA ALA A 71 3.07 -1.12 16.44
C ALA A 71 2.39 -2.21 17.31
N GLN A 72 1.76 -3.20 16.68
CA GLN A 72 1.24 -4.38 17.38
C GLN A 72 2.36 -5.24 17.98
N GLY A 73 3.46 -5.43 17.23
CA GLY A 73 4.64 -6.16 17.68
C GLY A 73 5.34 -5.47 18.85
N SER A 74 5.50 -4.15 18.80
CA SER A 74 6.10 -3.39 19.90
C SER A 74 5.19 -3.36 21.14
N ALA A 75 3.87 -3.25 20.98
CA ALA A 75 2.93 -3.35 22.09
C ALA A 75 2.99 -4.73 22.77
N PHE A 76 3.12 -5.78 21.97
CA PHE A 76 3.31 -7.15 22.46
C PHE A 76 4.65 -7.33 23.17
N SER A 77 5.75 -6.80 22.62
CA SER A 77 7.08 -6.83 23.25
C SER A 77 7.08 -6.09 24.58
N LEU A 78 6.47 -4.90 24.63
CA LEU A 78 6.36 -4.10 25.85
C LEU A 78 5.57 -4.83 26.95
N MET A 79 4.52 -5.56 26.57
CA MET A 79 3.79 -6.44 27.48
C MET A 79 4.66 -7.60 27.96
N TRP A 80 5.49 -8.18 27.09
CA TRP A 80 6.34 -9.34 27.40
C TRP A 80 7.53 -8.96 28.29
N ASP A 81 8.17 -7.82 28.05
CA ASP A 81 9.28 -7.29 28.86
C ASP A 81 8.83 -6.93 30.28
N ALA A 82 7.54 -6.66 30.47
CA ALA A 82 6.97 -6.30 31.77
C ALA A 82 6.55 -7.51 32.63
N LEU A 83 6.87 -8.74 32.23
CA LEU A 83 6.10 -9.92 32.65
C LEU A 83 6.93 -11.08 33.25
N ASP A 84 6.75 -11.32 34.56
CA ASP A 84 6.80 -12.66 35.16
C ASP A 84 5.35 -13.20 35.24
N SER A 85 5.09 -14.46 34.89
CA SER A 85 3.82 -15.00 34.33
C SER A 85 2.46 -14.50 34.89
N ASP A 86 2.40 -14.06 36.15
CA ASP A 86 1.25 -13.49 36.86
C ASP A 86 0.99 -11.99 36.56
N ALA A 87 1.94 -11.34 35.88
CA ALA A 87 2.00 -9.90 35.68
C ALA A 87 1.25 -9.40 34.44
N LYS A 88 0.76 -10.25 33.55
CA LYS A 88 0.03 -9.83 32.33
C LYS A 88 -1.27 -9.13 32.72
N GLN A 89 -1.99 -9.74 33.66
CA GLN A 89 -3.25 -9.21 34.19
C GLN A 89 -3.01 -7.96 35.05
N ARG A 90 -1.92 -7.95 35.85
CA ARG A 90 -1.50 -6.78 36.64
C ARG A 90 -0.99 -5.62 35.79
N PHE A 91 -0.38 -5.91 34.64
CA PHE A 91 0.06 -4.92 33.65
C PHE A 91 -1.14 -4.19 33.05
N TYR A 92 -2.16 -4.94 32.60
CA TYR A 92 -3.39 -4.32 32.11
C TYR A 92 -4.11 -3.52 33.20
N GLN A 93 -4.02 -3.94 34.48
CA GLN A 93 -4.52 -3.16 35.62
C GLN A 93 -3.69 -1.88 35.88
N GLN A 94 -2.35 -1.94 35.80
CA GLN A 94 -1.45 -0.79 35.97
C GLN A 94 -1.54 0.24 34.84
N VAL A 95 -1.86 -0.22 33.63
CA VAL A 95 -2.02 0.64 32.44
C VAL A 95 -3.48 1.12 32.29
N GLY A 96 -4.40 0.63 33.12
CA GLY A 96 -5.80 1.05 33.19
C GLY A 96 -5.99 2.52 33.57
N GLU A 97 -7.15 3.10 33.26
CA GLU A 97 -7.43 4.54 33.32
C GLU A 97 -7.14 5.18 34.69
N ASP A 98 -7.36 4.46 35.80
CA ASP A 98 -7.43 5.03 37.16
C ASP A 98 -6.10 5.07 37.96
N GLY A 99 -4.97 4.60 37.41
CA GLY A 99 -3.65 4.64 38.08
C GLY A 99 -2.75 5.84 37.69
N GLU A 100 -1.87 6.27 38.59
CA GLU A 100 -0.82 7.28 38.35
C GLU A 100 -0.08 7.00 37.02
N SER A 101 0.21 8.05 36.24
CA SER A 101 0.78 7.91 34.90
C SER A 101 2.22 7.40 34.96
N SER A 102 2.40 6.09 34.87
CA SER A 102 3.73 5.51 34.68
C SER A 102 4.20 5.75 33.23
N GLU A 103 5.51 5.87 33.05
CA GLU A 103 6.13 5.95 31.71
C GLU A 103 5.68 4.79 30.82
N LEU A 104 5.50 3.61 31.41
CA LEU A 104 5.05 2.39 30.78
C LEU A 104 3.61 2.48 30.27
N LYS A 105 2.69 3.07 31.05
CA LYS A 105 1.31 3.38 30.63
C LYS A 105 1.29 4.34 29.45
N SER A 106 2.12 5.39 29.47
CA SER A 106 2.20 6.36 28.37
C SER A 106 2.68 5.73 27.06
N ARG A 107 3.71 4.87 27.12
CA ARG A 107 4.26 4.14 25.95
C ARG A 107 3.23 3.17 25.37
N TYR A 108 2.51 2.44 26.23
CA TYR A 108 1.46 1.54 25.78
C TYR A 108 0.30 2.29 25.12
N GLN A 109 -0.17 3.39 25.71
CA GLN A 109 -1.24 4.22 25.13
C GLN A 109 -0.82 4.82 23.78
N LEU A 110 0.44 5.24 23.64
CA LEU A 110 0.99 5.75 22.38
C LEU A 110 0.94 4.68 21.29
N LEU A 111 1.36 3.45 21.60
CA LEU A 111 1.30 2.32 20.66
C LEU A 111 -0.14 1.94 20.30
N GLN A 112 -1.06 1.93 21.27
CA GLN A 112 -2.49 1.71 21.01
C GLN A 112 -3.09 2.79 20.11
N ASN A 113 -2.72 4.05 20.31
CA ASN A 113 -3.13 5.15 19.46
C ASN A 113 -2.58 5.02 18.04
N GLU A 114 -1.32 4.57 17.89
CA GLU A 114 -0.71 4.32 16.60
C GLU A 114 -1.41 3.16 15.85
N ILE A 115 -1.71 2.05 16.54
CA ILE A 115 -2.49 0.93 15.97
C ILE A 115 -3.85 1.42 15.47
N ARG A 116 -4.56 2.20 16.30
CA ARG A 116 -5.88 2.76 15.96
C ARG A 116 -5.81 3.75 14.80
N HIS A 117 -4.76 4.56 14.73
CA HIS A 117 -4.54 5.49 13.63
C HIS A 117 -4.37 4.73 12.31
N TRP A 118 -3.48 3.74 12.26
CA TRP A 118 -3.26 2.95 11.06
C TRP A 118 -4.46 2.07 10.68
N GLU A 119 -5.25 1.62 11.65
CA GLU A 119 -6.50 0.91 11.38
C GLU A 119 -7.53 1.80 10.67
N LYS A 120 -7.71 3.03 11.13
CA LYS A 120 -8.56 4.02 10.43
C LYS A 120 -8.02 4.38 9.05
N GLU A 121 -6.70 4.47 8.89
CA GLU A 121 -6.10 4.78 7.60
C GLU A 121 -6.29 3.63 6.59
N ILE A 122 -6.16 2.38 7.03
CA ILE A 122 -6.47 1.21 6.21
C ILE A 122 -7.95 1.18 5.81
N GLU A 123 -8.87 1.55 6.72
CA GLU A 123 -10.29 1.61 6.43
C GLU A 123 -10.65 2.74 5.45
N ARG A 124 -9.96 3.89 5.52
CA ARG A 124 -10.12 4.99 4.54
C ARG A 124 -9.63 4.61 3.15
N ILE A 125 -8.53 3.85 3.07
CA ILE A 125 -7.92 3.45 1.79
C ILE A 125 -8.68 2.27 1.13
N ARG A 126 -9.46 1.52 1.89
CA ARG A 126 -10.30 0.40 1.41
C ARG A 126 -11.43 0.89 0.50
#